data_AF-A0A1Y3BEI2-F1
#
_entry.id   AF-A0A1Y3BEI2-F1
#
_cell.length_a   1.000
_cell.length_b   1.000
_cell.length_c   1.000
_cell.angle_alpha   90.00
_cell.angle_beta   90.00
_cell.angle_gamma   90.00
#
_symmetry.space_group_name_H-M   'P 1'
#
loop_
_entity.id
_entity.type
_entity.pdbx_description
1 polymer ?
#
loop_
_entity_poly.entity_id
_entity_poly.type
_entity_poly.pdbx_seq_one_letter_code
_entity_poly.pdbx_strand_id
1 'polypeptide(L)'
;MKFQSTMESDKYLGSSSTSTYSMNDQQMIERNLIFGLYKLIEHCLEVLNLWKLLCIHQFHVIVANLAADKRNQLSNMNFKELTVYGSEMTTLLASALVQRFIEDHSTTDIINRRLQDLCPSIYKNENALHAKVHEMVLKSKSYTNENDRKILLDNAMKLCKKIGPRINLPAICDLFQSVNWYEAIVDICLTTGQQRDPQCLALHYYKNRDKMETTVDLQVKNVFDSRIECYRLLLDVYGRLVQQSKSLLCQRSSTEKSSSTSDYHPNPDEAKQYAQIILRMATQSNDELFHYTLYNWLYEHNQMDKILEIKSKYLESYLKEKTSEINDSIALMDFLWLYYERNGHFSAAAQILAKLAEQNSNEIPLYKRIEYLSRAIVCMKSLDARLITNSSFGSAGEFLHTLEEKIEVARIQMQLLNSLEKLKPPHYEEAIQMLNQQLLNVTSLYQDFAEPFQLYECQLKILHCAGHDDISLIENIWRNILDKELRSIRTVDVQTRQTLLRNKIKEF
;
A
#
# COMPACT_ATOMS: atom_id res chain seq x y z
N MET A 1 23.24 39.89 58.48
CA MET A 1 22.93 38.44 58.57
C MET A 1 23.88 37.73 57.60
N LYS A 2 25.08 37.30 58.02
CA LYS A 2 25.42 35.99 58.61
C LYS A 2 24.93 34.78 57.80
N PHE A 3 25.92 34.13 57.15
CA PHE A 3 26.15 32.69 56.95
C PHE A 3 24.98 31.77 56.55
N GLN A 4 25.13 31.09 55.41
CA GLN A 4 25.36 29.64 55.40
C GLN A 4 25.92 29.17 54.05
N SER A 5 27.21 28.85 54.04
CA SER A 5 27.82 27.90 53.11
C SER A 5 27.66 26.51 53.70
N THR A 6 27.08 25.57 52.96
CA THR A 6 27.47 24.14 52.97
C THR A 6 26.57 23.30 52.07
N MET A 7 27.25 22.47 51.26
CA MET A 7 26.90 21.11 50.86
C MET A 7 25.93 20.91 49.70
N GLU A 8 26.52 20.70 48.53
CA GLU A 8 26.40 19.43 47.79
C GLU A 8 27.56 19.31 46.77
N SER A 9 28.78 19.18 47.29
CA SER A 9 29.98 18.93 46.49
C SER A 9 30.90 17.93 47.18
N ASP A 10 30.32 16.87 47.75
CA ASP A 10 31.02 15.76 48.41
C ASP A 10 30.45 14.41 47.97
N LYS A 11 30.66 14.04 46.70
CA LYS A 11 30.50 12.65 46.23
C LYS A 11 31.72 12.05 45.54
N TYR A 12 32.87 12.74 45.55
CA TYR A 12 34.10 12.24 44.92
C TYR A 12 35.35 12.22 45.81
N LEU A 13 35.20 12.33 47.13
CA LEU A 13 36.30 12.16 48.07
C LEU A 13 35.90 11.14 49.14
N GLY A 14 36.16 9.86 48.87
CA GLY A 14 35.89 8.83 49.87
C GLY A 14 35.95 7.37 49.41
N SER A 15 36.96 6.96 48.65
CA SER A 15 37.55 5.62 48.84
C SER A 15 38.89 5.53 48.11
N SER A 16 39.95 5.45 48.92
CA SER A 16 41.30 5.11 48.50
C SER A 16 41.28 3.75 47.80
N SER A 17 41.14 3.78 46.49
CA SER A 17 41.61 2.72 45.60
C SER A 17 42.41 3.43 44.52
N THR A 18 43.73 3.41 44.69
CA THR A 18 44.68 3.59 43.61
C THR A 18 44.44 2.48 42.59
N SER A 19 43.36 2.60 41.83
CA SER A 19 43.24 1.98 40.52
C SER A 19 44.22 2.77 39.66
N THR A 20 45.45 2.28 39.60
CA THR A 20 46.42 2.67 38.59
C THR A 20 45.77 2.40 37.23
N TYR A 21 45.01 3.38 36.72
CA TYR A 21 44.76 3.50 35.30
C TYR A 21 46.12 3.32 34.64
N SER A 22 46.20 2.43 33.65
CA SER A 22 47.45 2.24 32.91
C SER A 22 47.92 3.63 32.47
N MET A 23 49.22 3.93 32.50
CA MET A 23 49.74 5.20 31.98
C MET A 23 49.19 5.52 30.58
N ASN A 24 48.88 4.48 29.81
CA ASN A 24 48.20 4.57 28.51
C ASN A 24 46.75 5.11 28.59
N ASP A 25 45.99 4.77 29.62
CA ASP A 25 44.61 5.25 29.83
C ASP A 25 44.59 6.73 30.22
N GLN A 26 45.53 7.16 31.07
CA GLN A 26 45.68 8.57 31.44
C GLN A 26 46.12 9.41 30.23
N GLN A 27 47.09 8.94 29.45
CA GLN A 27 47.49 9.58 28.19
C GLN A 27 46.35 9.62 27.16
N MET A 28 45.52 8.58 27.08
CA MET A 28 44.34 8.58 26.21
C MET A 28 43.32 9.64 26.65
N ILE A 29 43.05 9.76 27.95
CA ILE A 29 42.12 10.77 28.49
C ILE A 29 42.64 12.17 28.21
N GLU A 30 43.91 12.44 28.49
CA GLU A 30 44.54 13.74 28.21
C GLU A 30 44.50 14.09 26.71
N ARG A 31 44.83 13.12 25.85
CA ARG A 31 44.73 13.29 24.39
C ARG A 31 43.30 13.60 23.93
N ASN A 32 42.29 12.92 24.51
CA ASN A 32 40.89 13.17 24.20
C ASN A 32 40.43 14.56 24.67
N LEU A 33 40.90 15.03 25.83
CA LEU A 33 40.61 16.38 26.34
C LEU A 33 41.22 17.47 25.45
N ILE A 34 42.49 17.32 25.07
CA ILE A 34 43.17 18.26 24.17
C ILE A 34 42.49 18.28 22.80
N PHE A 35 42.14 17.11 22.27
CA PHE A 35 41.41 17.00 21.01
C PHE A 35 40.00 17.61 21.08
N GLY A 36 39.30 17.43 22.21
CA GLY A 36 38.02 18.07 22.47
C GLY A 36 38.12 19.60 22.51
N LEU A 37 39.16 20.14 23.18
CA LEU A 37 39.43 21.58 23.22
C LEU A 37 39.76 22.14 21.84
N TYR A 38 40.60 21.44 21.07
CA TYR A 38 40.93 21.82 19.69
C TYR A 38 39.66 21.90 18.83
N LYS A 39 38.80 20.88 18.86
CA LYS A 39 37.51 20.87 18.15
C LYS A 39 36.58 21.99 18.57
N LEU A 40 36.53 22.30 19.87
CA LEU A 40 35.71 23.39 20.38
C LEU A 40 36.21 24.74 19.85
N ILE A 41 37.52 24.98 19.84
CA ILE A 41 38.12 26.21 19.30
C ILE A 41 37.82 26.33 17.81
N GLU A 42 37.99 25.24 17.05
CA GLU A 42 37.65 25.20 15.62
C GLU A 42 36.18 25.55 15.39
N HIS A 43 35.26 24.93 16.14
CA HIS A 43 33.84 25.22 16.04
C HIS A 43 33.49 26.67 16.45
N CYS A 44 34.09 27.21 17.51
CA CYS A 44 33.94 28.62 17.89
C CYS A 44 34.35 29.56 16.75
N LEU A 45 35.45 29.27 16.06
CA LEU A 45 35.92 30.04 14.92
C LEU A 45 34.92 29.97 13.76
N GLU A 46 34.39 28.78 13.46
CA GLU A 46 33.36 28.63 12.42
C GLU A 46 32.09 29.44 12.72
N VAL A 47 31.61 29.41 13.97
CA VAL A 47 30.43 30.20 14.40
C VAL A 47 30.69 31.69 14.28
N LEU A 48 31.89 32.17 14.68
CA LEU A 48 32.27 33.58 14.53
C LEU A 48 32.41 33.99 13.05
N ASN A 49 32.97 33.12 12.21
CA ASN A 49 33.07 33.37 10.77
C ASN A 49 31.68 33.46 10.12
N LEU A 50 30.77 32.55 10.49
CA LEU A 50 29.37 32.63 10.07
C LEU A 50 28.73 33.94 10.53
N TRP A 51 28.93 34.33 11.80
CA TRP A 51 28.40 35.59 12.33
C TRP A 51 28.92 36.80 11.55
N LYS A 52 30.22 36.84 11.27
CA LYS A 52 30.85 37.89 10.44
C LYS A 52 30.22 37.94 9.04
N LEU A 53 30.02 36.78 8.41
CA LEU A 53 29.40 36.68 7.08
C LEU A 53 27.96 37.19 7.10
N LEU A 54 27.17 36.83 8.11
CA LEU A 54 25.80 37.30 8.30
C LEU A 54 25.72 38.82 8.49
N CYS A 55 26.66 39.42 9.24
CA CYS A 55 26.73 40.87 9.41
C CYS A 55 27.00 41.59 8.08
N ILE A 56 27.87 41.04 7.22
CA ILE A 56 28.16 41.60 5.89
C ILE A 56 26.90 41.57 5.00
N HIS A 57 26.09 40.52 5.13
CA HIS A 57 24.90 40.29 4.31
C HIS A 57 23.60 40.75 4.99
N GLN A 58 23.63 41.87 5.72
CA GLN A 58 22.43 42.49 6.33
C GLN A 58 21.61 41.51 7.20
N PHE A 59 22.21 41.08 8.31
CA PHE A 59 21.63 40.15 9.29
C PHE A 59 20.15 40.37 9.61
N HIS A 60 19.69 41.62 9.77
CA HIS A 60 18.29 41.93 10.10
C HIS A 60 17.28 41.41 9.07
N VAL A 61 17.63 41.42 7.77
CA VAL A 61 16.77 40.90 6.69
C VAL A 61 16.72 39.38 6.76
N ILE A 62 17.88 38.74 6.97
CA ILE A 62 17.97 37.29 7.08
C ILE A 62 17.11 36.81 8.25
N VAL A 63 17.23 37.46 9.42
CA VAL A 63 16.46 37.11 10.62
C VAL A 63 14.96 37.32 10.40
N ALA A 64 14.55 38.35 9.66
CA ALA A 64 13.14 38.60 9.38
C ALA A 64 12.45 37.44 8.63
N ASN A 65 13.20 36.72 7.78
CA ASN A 65 12.69 35.55 7.05
C ASN A 65 12.59 34.28 7.90
N LEU A 66 13.11 34.26 9.14
CA LEU A 66 12.94 33.11 10.05
C LEU A 66 11.56 33.10 10.73
N ALA A 67 11.06 31.90 11.02
CA ALA A 67 9.87 31.69 11.83
C ALA A 67 9.94 32.42 13.18
N ALA A 68 8.79 32.90 13.69
CA ALA A 68 8.71 33.69 14.93
C ALA A 68 9.33 32.97 16.13
N ASP A 69 9.08 31.66 16.27
CA ASP A 69 9.62 30.84 17.36
C ASP A 69 11.15 30.77 17.32
N LYS A 70 11.71 30.62 16.11
CA LYS A 70 13.17 30.57 15.90
C LYS A 70 13.83 31.94 16.13
N ARG A 71 13.14 33.04 15.80
CA ARG A 71 13.60 34.39 16.14
C ARG A 71 13.67 34.62 17.64
N ASN A 72 12.63 34.20 18.38
CA ASN A 72 12.61 34.29 19.85
C ASN A 72 13.68 33.39 20.49
N GLN A 73 13.90 32.20 19.92
CA GLN A 73 14.99 31.33 20.37
C GLN A 73 16.36 31.99 20.15
N LEU A 74 16.57 32.62 18.99
CA LEU A 74 17.83 33.32 18.67
C LEU A 74 18.05 34.54 19.57
N SER A 75 17.00 35.29 19.94
CA SER A 75 17.14 36.46 20.83
C SER A 75 17.52 36.10 22.26
N ASN A 76 17.18 34.88 22.69
CA ASN A 76 17.47 34.39 24.03
C ASN A 76 18.79 33.61 24.12
N MET A 77 19.44 33.35 22.98
CA MET A 77 20.68 32.58 22.92
C MET A 77 21.91 33.46 23.18
N ASN A 78 22.71 33.07 24.16
CA ASN A 78 24.05 33.62 24.35
C ASN A 78 25.07 32.93 23.41
N PHE A 79 26.26 33.53 23.21
CA PHE A 79 27.31 32.92 22.35
C PHE A 79 27.67 31.50 22.80
N LYS A 80 27.74 31.26 24.12
CA LYS A 80 27.95 29.91 24.68
C LYS A 80 26.88 28.93 24.22
N GLU A 81 25.62 29.34 24.27
CA GLU A 81 24.49 28.48 23.92
C GLU A 81 24.44 28.25 22.41
N LEU A 82 24.75 29.27 21.60
CA LEU A 82 24.83 29.16 20.16
C LEU A 82 25.92 28.16 19.72
N THR A 83 27.08 28.17 20.36
CA THR A 83 28.20 27.29 20.03
C THR A 83 28.00 25.87 20.56
N VAL A 84 27.41 25.68 21.74
CA VAL A 84 27.30 24.35 22.36
C VAL A 84 25.99 23.63 21.99
N TYR A 85 24.88 24.36 21.96
CA TYR A 85 23.53 23.81 21.74
C TYR A 85 22.84 24.36 20.48
N GLY A 86 23.44 25.34 19.82
CA GLY A 86 22.85 26.06 18.68
C GLY A 86 23.27 25.54 17.31
N SER A 87 23.74 24.30 17.18
CA SER A 87 24.13 23.71 15.89
C SER A 87 23.00 23.72 14.85
N GLU A 88 21.76 23.48 15.27
CA GLU A 88 20.58 23.61 14.42
C GLU A 88 20.35 25.07 13.99
N MET A 89 20.52 26.01 14.91
CA MET A 89 20.30 27.44 14.66
C MET A 89 21.36 28.00 13.70
N THR A 90 22.64 27.65 13.87
CA THR A 90 23.72 28.08 12.96
C THR A 90 23.55 27.50 11.56
N THR A 91 23.10 26.25 11.45
CA THR A 91 22.76 25.62 10.16
C THR A 91 21.56 26.32 9.50
N LEU A 92 20.54 26.67 10.28
CA LEU A 92 19.36 27.40 9.82
C LEU A 92 19.71 28.81 9.33
N LEU A 93 20.55 29.53 10.07
CA LEU A 93 21.03 30.87 9.67
C LEU A 93 21.87 30.82 8.39
N ALA A 94 22.76 29.83 8.25
CA ALA A 94 23.52 29.62 7.02
C ALA A 94 22.59 29.31 5.83
N SER A 95 21.56 28.48 6.05
CA SER A 95 20.57 28.16 5.02
C SER A 95 19.70 29.37 4.65
N ALA A 96 19.28 30.18 5.62
CA ALA A 96 18.51 31.40 5.38
C ALA A 96 19.32 32.46 4.61
N LEU A 97 20.62 32.58 4.89
CA LEU A 97 21.52 33.43 4.11
C LEU A 97 21.54 33.01 2.64
N VAL A 98 21.69 31.71 2.37
CA VAL A 98 21.72 31.19 1.00
C VAL A 98 20.36 31.34 0.33
N GLN A 99 19.26 31.08 1.05
CA GLN A 99 17.90 31.26 0.55
C GLN A 99 17.65 32.70 0.06
N ARG A 100 18.17 33.70 0.78
CA ARG A 100 18.07 35.10 0.35
C ARG A 100 18.75 35.36 -1.00
N PHE A 101 19.93 34.79 -1.23
CA PHE A 101 20.60 34.89 -2.53
C PHE A 101 19.78 34.25 -3.66
N ILE A 102 19.02 33.19 -3.34
CA ILE A 102 18.15 32.52 -4.29
C ILE A 102 16.91 33.37 -4.60
N GLU A 103 16.32 34.01 -3.59
CA GLU A 103 15.20 34.96 -3.73
C GLU A 103 15.59 36.17 -4.57
N ASP A 104 16.82 36.68 -4.39
CA ASP A 104 17.40 37.78 -5.17
C ASP A 104 17.82 37.35 -6.61
N HIS A 105 17.48 36.14 -7.04
CA HIS A 105 17.86 35.54 -8.33
C HIS A 105 19.38 35.56 -8.64
N SER A 106 20.20 35.68 -7.60
CA SER A 106 21.65 35.75 -7.70
C SER A 106 22.27 34.35 -7.69
N THR A 107 23.46 34.19 -8.28
CA THR A 107 24.17 32.90 -8.27
C THR A 107 24.66 32.55 -6.87
N THR A 108 24.36 31.36 -6.36
CA THR A 108 24.77 30.95 -5.00
C THR A 108 26.18 30.35 -4.93
N ASP A 109 26.86 30.15 -6.06
CA ASP A 109 28.16 29.45 -6.10
C ASP A 109 29.23 30.11 -5.20
N ILE A 110 29.30 31.45 -5.18
CA ILE A 110 30.30 32.19 -4.39
C ILE A 110 30.01 32.08 -2.89
N ILE A 111 28.75 32.24 -2.50
CA ILE A 111 28.37 32.18 -1.08
C ILE A 111 28.47 30.76 -0.54
N ASN A 112 28.11 29.76 -1.36
CA ASN A 112 28.25 28.34 -0.99
C ASN A 112 29.72 27.96 -0.79
N ARG A 113 30.63 28.38 -1.68
CA ARG A 113 32.07 28.14 -1.49
C ARG A 113 32.60 28.82 -0.24
N ARG A 114 32.24 30.09 -0.01
CA ARG A 114 32.64 30.82 1.20
C ARG A 114 32.14 30.15 2.48
N LEU A 115 30.90 29.65 2.50
CA LEU A 115 30.37 28.93 3.65
C LEU A 115 31.07 27.58 3.87
N GLN A 116 31.41 26.87 2.79
CA GLN A 116 32.18 25.61 2.88
C GLN A 116 33.61 25.85 3.38
N ASP A 117 34.27 26.93 2.95
CA ASP A 117 35.64 27.26 3.36
C ASP A 117 35.71 27.78 4.81
N LEU A 118 34.73 28.58 5.24
CA LEU A 118 34.75 29.28 6.52
C LEU A 118 34.10 28.52 7.67
N CYS A 119 33.13 27.65 7.38
CA CYS A 119 32.37 26.89 8.38
C CYS A 119 31.95 25.50 7.86
N PRO A 120 32.91 24.58 7.62
CA PRO A 120 32.63 23.26 7.05
C PRO A 120 31.81 22.34 7.97
N SER A 121 31.91 22.49 9.30
CA SER A 121 31.10 21.70 10.25
C SER A 121 29.64 22.13 10.28
N ILE A 122 29.38 23.44 10.05
CA ILE A 122 28.03 24.03 10.03
C ILE A 122 27.37 23.88 8.65
N TYR A 123 28.11 24.14 7.57
CA TYR A 123 27.58 24.12 6.19
C TYR A 123 28.21 22.99 5.36
N LYS A 124 27.57 21.82 5.43
CA LYS A 124 28.03 20.62 4.71
C LYS A 124 27.84 20.75 3.19
N ASN A 125 28.60 19.95 2.43
CA ASN A 125 28.48 19.89 0.98
C ASN A 125 27.06 19.50 0.50
N GLU A 126 26.35 18.68 1.27
CA GLU A 126 24.95 18.31 1.01
C GLU A 126 24.04 19.56 0.95
N ASN A 127 24.24 20.53 1.84
CA ASN A 127 23.47 21.77 1.88
C ASN A 127 23.75 22.65 0.65
N ALA A 128 25.02 22.73 0.21
CA ALA A 128 25.41 23.46 -0.98
C ALA A 128 24.80 22.87 -2.25
N LEU A 129 24.79 21.54 -2.36
CA LEU A 129 24.14 20.84 -3.47
C LEU A 129 22.62 21.07 -3.46
N HIS A 130 21.98 21.02 -2.29
CA HIS A 130 20.55 21.31 -2.16
C HIS A 130 20.22 22.75 -2.58
N ALA A 131 20.99 23.73 -2.12
CA ALA A 131 20.84 25.12 -2.52
C ALA A 131 21.00 25.32 -4.04
N LYS A 132 21.96 24.61 -4.64
CA LYS A 132 22.17 24.64 -6.09
C LYS A 132 21.00 24.03 -6.86
N VAL A 133 20.44 22.92 -6.38
CA VAL A 133 19.21 22.33 -6.95
C VAL A 133 18.06 23.34 -6.87
N HIS A 134 17.85 23.96 -5.71
CA HIS A 134 16.81 24.96 -5.50
C HIS A 134 16.96 26.16 -6.46
N GLU A 135 18.18 26.68 -6.62
CA GLU A 135 18.51 27.73 -7.59
C GLU A 135 18.16 27.29 -9.03
N MET A 136 18.57 26.09 -9.45
CA MET A 136 18.33 25.57 -10.80
C MET A 136 16.84 25.36 -11.08
N VAL A 137 16.08 24.85 -10.11
CA VAL A 137 14.63 24.66 -10.25
C VAL A 137 13.91 25.99 -10.36
N LEU A 138 14.26 27.00 -9.55
CA LEU A 138 13.66 28.33 -9.66
C LEU A 138 14.04 29.03 -10.96
N LYS A 139 15.30 28.93 -11.38
CA LYS A 139 15.73 29.43 -12.70
C LYS A 139 14.97 28.76 -13.84
N SER A 140 14.62 27.48 -13.72
CA SER A 140 13.84 26.79 -14.75
C SER A 140 12.45 27.39 -15.00
N LYS A 141 11.87 28.09 -14.01
CA LYS A 141 10.57 28.76 -14.14
C LYS A 141 10.62 30.00 -15.02
N SER A 142 11.78 30.65 -15.16
CA SER A 142 11.93 31.84 -16.01
C SER A 142 12.32 31.52 -17.46
N TYR A 143 12.57 30.26 -17.80
CA TYR A 143 12.95 29.84 -19.15
C TYR A 143 11.72 29.72 -20.05
N THR A 144 11.77 30.35 -21.22
CA THR A 144 10.74 30.23 -22.26
C THR A 144 10.93 28.99 -23.15
N ASN A 145 12.18 28.55 -23.34
CA ASN A 145 12.52 27.38 -24.15
C ASN A 145 12.34 26.08 -23.34
N GLU A 146 11.46 25.19 -23.80
CA GLU A 146 11.22 23.91 -23.11
C GLU A 146 12.43 22.96 -23.10
N ASN A 147 13.25 22.97 -24.15
CA ASN A 147 14.43 22.09 -24.24
C ASN A 147 15.51 22.50 -23.24
N ASP A 148 15.83 23.78 -23.16
CA ASP A 148 16.80 24.31 -22.20
C ASP A 148 16.31 24.14 -20.76
N ARG A 149 14.99 24.32 -20.54
CA ARG A 149 14.33 24.02 -19.27
C ARG A 149 14.54 22.56 -18.87
N LYS A 150 14.30 21.61 -19.79
CA LYS A 150 14.51 20.17 -19.55
C LYS A 150 15.96 19.84 -19.23
N ILE A 151 16.93 20.42 -19.94
CA ILE A 151 18.37 20.20 -19.68
C ILE A 151 18.76 20.70 -18.29
N LEU A 152 18.29 21.90 -17.90
CA LEU A 152 18.57 22.46 -16.58
C LEU A 152 17.99 21.60 -15.46
N LEU A 153 16.75 21.16 -15.65
CA LEU A 153 16.03 20.25 -14.76
C LEU A 153 16.74 18.89 -14.64
N ASP A 154 17.17 18.27 -15.74
CA ASP A 154 17.95 17.02 -15.74
C ASP A 154 19.26 17.14 -14.97
N ASN A 155 19.96 18.27 -15.12
CA ASN A 155 21.14 18.55 -14.32
C ASN A 155 20.81 18.69 -12.82
N ALA A 156 19.68 19.31 -12.47
CA ALA A 156 19.21 19.40 -11.07
C ALA A 156 18.91 18.01 -10.49
N MET A 157 18.22 17.16 -11.24
CA MET A 157 17.94 15.77 -10.85
C MET A 157 19.22 14.96 -10.64
N LYS A 158 20.21 15.10 -11.53
CA LYS A 158 21.54 14.46 -11.38
C LYS A 158 22.25 14.93 -10.11
N LEU A 159 22.12 16.20 -9.72
CA LEU A 159 22.67 16.69 -8.46
C LEU A 159 21.95 16.09 -7.25
N CYS A 160 20.62 15.96 -7.28
CA CYS A 160 19.86 15.26 -6.22
C CYS A 160 20.39 13.83 -6.00
N LYS A 161 20.59 13.06 -7.08
CA LYS A 161 21.12 11.69 -7.01
C LYS A 161 22.54 11.61 -6.40
N LYS A 162 23.33 12.69 -6.49
CA LYS A 162 24.67 12.78 -5.87
C LYS A 162 24.63 13.07 -4.37
N ILE A 163 23.58 13.71 -3.86
CA ILE A 163 23.43 13.99 -2.41
C ILE A 163 23.26 12.69 -1.63
N GLY A 164 22.57 11.71 -2.22
CA GLY A 164 22.48 10.37 -1.67
C GLY A 164 21.43 10.23 -0.55
N PRO A 165 21.70 9.42 0.50
CA PRO A 165 20.69 9.01 1.48
C PRO A 165 20.23 10.12 2.44
N ARG A 166 21.04 11.17 2.62
CA ARG A 166 20.78 12.30 3.54
C ARG A 166 19.98 13.45 2.93
N ILE A 167 19.50 13.26 1.71
CA ILE A 167 18.71 14.25 1.01
C ILE A 167 17.40 14.53 1.75
N ASN A 168 16.98 15.80 1.79
CA ASN A 168 15.67 16.20 2.32
C ASN A 168 14.60 15.96 1.23
N LEU A 169 14.07 14.72 1.16
CA LEU A 169 13.07 14.36 0.14
C LEU A 169 11.84 15.27 0.16
N PRO A 170 11.19 15.57 1.31
CA PRO A 170 10.00 16.41 1.34
C PRO A 170 10.20 17.75 0.61
N ALA A 171 11.25 18.50 0.97
CA ALA A 171 11.53 19.79 0.35
C ALA A 171 11.78 19.67 -1.16
N ILE A 172 12.45 18.60 -1.60
CA ILE A 172 12.74 18.37 -3.02
C ILE A 172 11.49 17.97 -3.80
N CYS A 173 10.62 17.13 -3.23
CA CYS A 173 9.34 16.78 -3.82
C CYS A 173 8.50 18.04 -4.05
N ASP A 174 8.42 18.93 -3.06
CA ASP A 174 7.69 20.19 -3.17
C ASP A 174 8.29 21.11 -4.26
N LEU A 175 9.62 21.16 -4.36
CA LEU A 175 10.31 21.93 -5.41
C LEU A 175 10.00 21.41 -6.81
N PHE A 176 10.13 20.11 -7.05
CA PHE A 176 9.84 19.51 -8.36
C PHE A 176 8.35 19.51 -8.70
N GLN A 177 7.48 19.43 -7.68
CA GLN A 177 6.04 19.62 -7.85
C GLN A 177 5.72 21.03 -8.35
N SER A 178 6.43 22.06 -7.86
CA SER A 178 6.24 23.44 -8.30
C SER A 178 6.63 23.71 -9.77
N VAL A 179 7.31 22.77 -10.43
CA VAL A 179 7.65 22.81 -11.86
C VAL A 179 6.97 21.69 -12.67
N ASN A 180 5.99 20.99 -12.07
CA ASN A 180 5.21 19.89 -12.64
C ASN A 180 6.05 18.71 -13.16
N TRP A 181 7.21 18.44 -12.55
CA TRP A 181 8.10 17.38 -13.04
C TRP A 181 8.07 16.13 -12.16
N TYR A 182 6.98 15.38 -12.30
CA TYR A 182 6.68 14.20 -11.49
C TYR A 182 7.56 12.98 -11.82
N GLU A 183 8.10 12.89 -13.03
CA GLU A 183 9.04 11.83 -13.43
C GLU A 183 10.31 11.86 -12.56
N ALA A 184 10.85 13.05 -12.33
CA ALA A 184 12.02 13.23 -11.46
C ALA A 184 11.71 12.87 -10.01
N ILE A 185 10.49 13.15 -9.51
CA ILE A 185 10.08 12.80 -8.14
C ILE A 185 10.10 11.28 -7.96
N VAL A 186 9.54 10.51 -8.91
CA VAL A 186 9.55 9.05 -8.86
C VAL A 186 10.99 8.53 -8.84
N ASP A 187 11.82 8.99 -9.78
CA ASP A 187 13.19 8.54 -9.92
C ASP A 187 14.06 8.88 -8.68
N ILE A 188 13.92 10.09 -8.13
CA ILE A 188 14.62 10.52 -6.91
C ILE A 188 14.16 9.70 -5.70
N CYS A 189 12.86 9.50 -5.50
CA CYS A 189 12.34 8.72 -4.37
C CYS A 189 12.81 7.25 -4.42
N LEU A 190 12.72 6.61 -5.60
CA LEU A 190 13.17 5.23 -5.77
C LEU A 190 14.69 5.08 -5.65
N THR A 191 15.46 5.98 -6.28
CA THR A 191 16.93 5.99 -6.17
C THR A 191 17.36 6.21 -4.72
N THR A 192 16.73 7.15 -4.01
CA THR A 192 17.08 7.43 -2.61
C THR A 192 16.71 6.28 -1.69
N GLY A 193 15.55 5.64 -1.91
CA GLY A 193 15.17 4.43 -1.18
C GLY A 193 16.21 3.32 -1.32
N GLN A 194 16.72 3.11 -2.54
CA GLN A 194 17.76 2.11 -2.79
C GLN A 194 19.14 2.50 -2.24
N GLN A 195 19.47 3.79 -2.21
CA GLN A 195 20.72 4.29 -1.61
C GLN A 195 20.69 4.23 -0.06
N ARG A 196 19.50 4.34 0.56
CA ARG A 196 19.31 4.16 2.01
C ARG A 196 19.40 2.70 2.42
N ASP A 197 19.09 1.77 1.52
CA ASP A 197 19.20 0.32 1.73
C ASP A 197 19.93 -0.40 0.57
N PRO A 198 21.26 -0.22 0.42
CA PRO A 198 22.01 -0.85 -0.68
C PRO A 198 22.03 -2.39 -0.61
N GLN A 199 21.85 -2.95 0.59
CA GLN A 199 21.90 -4.39 0.84
C GLN A 199 20.51 -5.06 0.79
N CYS A 200 19.44 -4.29 0.53
CA CYS A 200 18.06 -4.77 0.49
C CYS A 200 17.61 -5.48 1.77
N LEU A 201 18.11 -5.03 2.93
CA LEU A 201 17.78 -5.57 4.24
C LEU A 201 16.29 -5.36 4.58
N ALA A 202 15.67 -4.30 4.06
CA ALA A 202 14.25 -4.01 4.27
C ALA A 202 13.32 -5.08 3.68
N LEU A 203 13.70 -5.69 2.54
CA LEU A 203 12.93 -6.78 1.93
C LEU A 203 13.02 -8.06 2.78
N HIS A 204 14.20 -8.35 3.32
CA HIS A 204 14.41 -9.49 4.21
C HIS A 204 13.60 -9.35 5.50
N TYR A 205 13.52 -8.14 6.05
CA TYR A 205 12.68 -7.83 7.21
C TYR A 205 11.19 -8.04 6.91
N TYR A 206 10.71 -7.55 5.77
CA TYR A 206 9.31 -7.71 5.36
C TYR A 206 8.90 -9.19 5.29
N LYS A 207 9.72 -10.04 4.66
CA LYS A 207 9.42 -11.48 4.49
C LYS A 207 9.52 -12.30 5.79
N ASN A 208 10.25 -11.82 6.79
CA ASN A 208 10.48 -12.53 8.06
C ASN A 208 9.79 -11.86 9.26
N ARG A 209 8.76 -11.03 9.02
CA ARG A 209 8.08 -10.22 10.03
C ARG A 209 7.57 -11.02 11.24
N ASP A 210 7.23 -12.30 11.05
CA ASP A 210 6.69 -13.18 12.08
C ASP A 210 7.75 -13.87 12.97
N LYS A 211 9.05 -13.70 12.69
CA LYS A 211 10.13 -14.51 13.32
C LYS A 211 11.23 -13.70 14.03
N MET A 212 11.10 -12.38 14.18
CA MET A 212 12.24 -11.52 14.55
C MET A 212 11.93 -10.57 15.74
N GLU A 213 12.51 -10.85 16.91
CA GLU A 213 12.34 -10.12 18.19
C GLU A 213 13.65 -9.51 18.78
N THR A 214 14.77 -9.49 18.05
CA THR A 214 16.11 -9.18 18.61
C THR A 214 16.58 -7.74 18.31
N THR A 215 17.56 -7.23 19.08
CA THR A 215 18.11 -5.86 18.98
C THR A 215 18.79 -5.50 17.64
N VAL A 216 19.27 -6.48 16.86
CA VAL A 216 19.74 -6.29 15.47
C VAL A 216 18.58 -5.83 14.57
N ASP A 217 17.35 -6.17 14.94
CA ASP A 217 16.13 -5.84 14.19
C ASP A 217 15.74 -4.37 14.33
N LEU A 218 16.22 -3.63 15.35
CA LEU A 218 15.97 -2.18 15.45
C LEU A 218 16.68 -1.40 14.35
N GLN A 219 17.92 -1.79 13.99
CA GLN A 219 18.65 -1.15 12.90
C GLN A 219 18.03 -1.50 11.54
N VAL A 220 17.66 -2.77 11.34
CA VAL A 220 16.99 -3.23 10.13
C VAL A 220 15.60 -2.59 9.99
N LYS A 221 14.86 -2.45 11.09
CA LYS A 221 13.59 -1.74 11.16
C LYS A 221 13.75 -0.25 10.82
N ASN A 222 14.78 0.42 11.34
CA ASN A 222 15.04 1.82 10.98
C ASN A 222 15.34 1.98 9.48
N VAL A 223 16.07 1.04 8.88
CA VAL A 223 16.33 1.03 7.42
C VAL A 223 15.03 0.78 6.64
N PHE A 224 14.20 -0.15 7.12
CA PHE A 224 12.87 -0.41 6.56
C PHE A 224 11.98 0.85 6.64
N ASP A 225 11.85 1.45 7.82
CA ASP A 225 11.04 2.65 8.06
C ASP A 225 11.52 3.80 7.17
N SER A 226 12.84 4.02 7.08
CA SER A 226 13.42 5.06 6.22
C SER A 226 13.14 4.85 4.72
N ARG A 227 13.03 3.60 4.28
CA ARG A 227 12.69 3.23 2.90
C ARG A 227 11.19 3.39 2.64
N ILE A 228 10.35 2.97 3.58
CA ILE A 228 8.90 3.17 3.55
C ILE A 228 8.53 4.66 3.55
N GLU A 229 9.24 5.51 4.30
CA GLU A 229 9.05 6.96 4.25
C GLU A 229 9.22 7.54 2.85
N CYS A 230 10.23 7.07 2.10
CA CYS A 230 10.45 7.51 0.72
C CYS A 230 9.26 7.14 -0.18
N TYR A 231 8.72 5.93 -0.01
CA TYR A 231 7.56 5.47 -0.77
C TYR A 231 6.28 6.17 -0.36
N ARG A 232 6.08 6.42 0.94
CA ARG A 232 4.91 7.14 1.45
C ARG A 232 4.86 8.54 0.85
N LEU A 233 5.97 9.28 0.81
CA LEU A 233 6.02 10.60 0.18
C LEU A 233 5.61 10.54 -1.31
N LEU A 234 6.07 9.53 -2.04
CA LEU A 234 5.69 9.34 -3.45
C LEU A 234 4.20 9.02 -3.60
N LEU A 235 3.68 8.14 -2.74
CA LEU A 235 2.26 7.75 -2.74
C LEU A 235 1.35 8.89 -2.29
N ASP A 236 1.80 9.77 -1.40
CA ASP A 236 1.07 10.96 -0.99
C ASP A 236 0.96 11.97 -2.14
N VAL A 237 2.05 12.16 -2.92
CA VAL A 237 2.02 12.96 -4.15
C VAL A 237 1.04 12.36 -5.16
N TYR A 238 1.09 11.04 -5.37
CA TYR A 238 0.15 10.35 -6.24
C TYR A 238 -1.30 10.48 -5.76
N GLY A 239 -1.55 10.29 -4.47
CA GLY A 239 -2.87 10.41 -3.84
C GLY A 239 -3.48 11.80 -4.02
N ARG A 240 -2.69 12.86 -3.81
CA ARG A 240 -3.10 14.25 -4.06
C ARG A 240 -3.50 14.46 -5.53
N LEU A 241 -2.72 13.96 -6.48
CA LEU A 241 -3.04 14.04 -7.92
C LEU A 241 -4.31 13.26 -8.28
N VAL A 242 -4.50 12.06 -7.72
CA VAL A 242 -5.74 11.29 -7.94
C VAL A 242 -6.94 12.05 -7.39
N GLN A 243 -6.85 12.60 -6.17
CA GLN A 243 -7.95 13.36 -5.58
C GLN A 243 -8.32 14.58 -6.43
N GLN A 244 -7.31 15.32 -6.91
CA GLN A 244 -7.50 16.46 -7.81
C GLN A 244 -8.15 16.04 -9.13
N SER A 245 -7.76 14.89 -9.71
CA SER A 245 -8.38 14.38 -10.94
C SER A 245 -9.86 14.00 -10.77
N LYS A 246 -10.27 13.59 -9.56
CA LYS A 246 -11.67 13.22 -9.24
C LYS A 246 -12.54 14.44 -8.91
N SER A 247 -11.95 15.61 -8.66
CA SER A 247 -12.65 16.84 -8.25
C SER A 247 -13.58 17.44 -9.33
N LEU A 248 -13.66 16.85 -10.53
CA LEU A 248 -14.59 17.25 -11.58
C LEU A 248 -16.08 17.10 -11.22
N LEU A 249 -16.42 16.37 -10.15
CA LEU A 249 -17.81 16.20 -9.71
C LEU A 249 -18.35 17.34 -8.80
N CYS A 250 -17.49 18.23 -8.27
CA CYS A 250 -17.93 19.25 -7.29
C CYS A 250 -17.71 20.73 -7.68
N GLN A 251 -17.07 21.04 -8.80
CA GLN A 251 -16.90 22.44 -9.23
C GLN A 251 -17.80 22.79 -10.42
N ARG A 252 -19.09 22.97 -10.16
CA ARG A 252 -19.98 23.73 -11.03
C ARG A 252 -20.60 24.97 -10.38
N SER A 253 -20.09 25.37 -9.21
CA SER A 253 -20.60 26.56 -8.52
C SER A 253 -19.57 27.09 -7.51
N SER A 254 -18.67 27.97 -7.96
CA SER A 254 -18.23 29.17 -7.22
C SER A 254 -17.12 29.88 -7.99
N THR A 255 -17.50 30.98 -8.63
CA THR A 255 -16.65 32.14 -8.81
C THR A 255 -16.24 32.65 -7.43
N GLU A 256 -14.97 32.55 -7.05
CA GLU A 256 -14.30 33.53 -6.18
C GLU A 256 -12.79 33.26 -6.16
N LYS A 257 -12.04 34.20 -6.73
CA LYS A 257 -10.58 34.26 -6.66
C LYS A 257 -10.21 34.73 -5.25
N SER A 258 -9.71 33.85 -4.40
CA SER A 258 -8.99 34.25 -3.19
C SER A 258 -7.49 34.08 -3.41
N SER A 259 -6.78 35.18 -3.18
CA SER A 259 -5.36 35.38 -3.39
C SER A 259 -4.58 35.13 -2.11
N SER A 260 -3.64 34.16 -2.13
CA SER A 260 -2.33 34.20 -1.44
C SER A 260 -1.67 32.82 -1.50
N THR A 261 -0.38 32.79 -1.86
CA THR A 261 0.50 31.66 -2.24
C THR A 261 0.30 31.13 -3.65
N SER A 262 1.39 31.15 -4.42
CA SER A 262 1.50 30.69 -5.79
C SER A 262 1.47 29.16 -5.86
N ASP A 263 0.39 28.54 -5.39
CA ASP A 263 0.16 27.12 -5.52
C ASP A 263 -0.52 26.86 -6.87
N TYR A 264 0.30 26.56 -7.87
CA TYR A 264 -0.17 26.09 -9.17
C TYR A 264 -0.92 24.78 -8.96
N HIS A 265 -2.25 24.82 -9.01
CA HIS A 265 -3.07 23.62 -9.00
C HIS A 265 -3.20 23.11 -10.44
N PRO A 266 -2.64 21.93 -10.78
CA PRO A 266 -2.76 21.38 -12.13
C PRO A 266 -4.25 21.13 -12.46
N ASN A 267 -4.62 21.37 -13.72
CA ASN A 267 -5.97 21.09 -14.21
C ASN A 267 -6.30 19.60 -13.99
N PRO A 268 -7.54 19.20 -13.63
CA PRO A 268 -7.90 17.79 -13.45
C PRO A 268 -7.42 16.80 -14.53
N ASP A 269 -7.41 17.20 -15.81
CA ASP A 269 -6.88 16.36 -16.90
C ASP A 269 -5.36 16.21 -16.84
N GLU A 270 -4.63 17.29 -16.53
CA GLU A 270 -3.18 17.25 -16.32
C GLU A 270 -2.84 16.40 -15.08
N ALA A 271 -3.60 16.57 -13.99
CA ALA A 271 -3.44 15.77 -12.78
C ALA A 271 -3.63 14.27 -13.06
N LYS A 272 -4.59 13.91 -13.91
CA LYS A 272 -4.80 12.53 -14.37
C LYS A 272 -3.62 12.01 -15.20
N GLN A 273 -3.08 12.83 -16.11
CA GLN A 273 -1.90 12.47 -16.91
C GLN A 273 -0.67 12.28 -16.02
N TYR A 274 -0.42 13.19 -15.08
CA TYR A 274 0.70 13.07 -14.13
C TYR A 274 0.57 11.84 -13.23
N ALA A 275 -0.64 11.54 -12.74
CA ALA A 275 -0.89 10.31 -11.98
C ALA A 275 -0.60 9.06 -12.82
N GLN A 276 -0.96 9.04 -14.11
CA GLN A 276 -0.64 7.93 -15.02
C GLN A 276 0.86 7.79 -15.27
N ILE A 277 1.59 8.90 -15.41
CA ILE A 277 3.05 8.91 -15.56
C ILE A 277 3.70 8.29 -14.31
N ILE A 278 3.31 8.73 -13.12
CA ILE A 278 3.81 8.18 -11.85
C ILE A 278 3.54 6.68 -11.79
N LEU A 279 2.31 6.25 -12.08
CA LEU A 279 1.96 4.82 -12.05
C LEU A 279 2.79 4.01 -13.06
N ARG A 280 2.98 4.53 -14.27
CA ARG A 280 3.79 3.87 -15.31
C ARG A 280 5.25 3.72 -14.91
N MET A 281 5.85 4.76 -14.33
CA MET A 281 7.25 4.67 -13.87
C MET A 281 7.37 3.78 -12.64
N ALA A 282 6.41 3.84 -11.73
CA ALA A 282 6.34 2.98 -10.57
C ALA A 282 6.27 1.50 -10.96
N THR A 283 5.48 1.14 -11.97
CA THR A 283 5.36 -0.26 -12.43
C THR A 283 6.56 -0.78 -13.20
N GLN A 284 7.41 0.12 -13.73
CA GLN A 284 8.68 -0.21 -14.38
C GLN A 284 9.84 -0.38 -13.38
N SER A 285 9.63 -0.05 -12.10
CA SER A 285 10.66 -0.25 -11.08
C SER A 285 10.95 -1.74 -10.88
N ASN A 286 12.18 -2.07 -10.47
CA ASN A 286 12.57 -3.46 -10.15
C ASN A 286 12.48 -3.75 -8.64
N ASP A 287 11.86 -2.85 -7.88
CA ASP A 287 11.87 -2.87 -6.43
C ASP A 287 10.63 -3.57 -5.88
N GLU A 288 10.80 -4.85 -5.50
CA GLU A 288 9.74 -5.70 -4.95
C GLU A 288 9.03 -5.07 -3.75
N LEU A 289 9.78 -4.43 -2.83
CA LEU A 289 9.21 -3.83 -1.62
C LEU A 289 8.34 -2.62 -1.95
N PHE A 290 8.77 -1.81 -2.93
CA PHE A 290 7.98 -0.69 -3.40
C PHE A 290 6.69 -1.16 -4.08
N HIS A 291 6.76 -2.20 -4.93
CA HIS A 291 5.57 -2.79 -5.55
C HIS A 291 4.55 -3.24 -4.51
N TYR A 292 5.00 -3.93 -3.44
CA TYR A 292 4.12 -4.35 -2.36
C TYR A 292 3.49 -3.15 -1.63
N THR A 293 4.26 -2.10 -1.37
CA THR A 293 3.76 -0.87 -0.74
C THR A 293 2.73 -0.16 -1.64
N LEU A 294 2.98 -0.09 -2.95
CA LEU A 294 2.08 0.46 -3.94
C LEU A 294 0.76 -0.32 -4.02
N TYR A 295 0.81 -1.65 -4.07
CA TYR A 295 -0.39 -2.48 -4.13
C TYR A 295 -1.23 -2.38 -2.85
N ASN A 296 -0.58 -2.34 -1.68
CA ASN A 296 -1.26 -2.07 -0.41
C ASN A 296 -2.00 -0.74 -0.46
N TRP A 297 -1.33 0.33 -0.88
CA TRP A 297 -1.94 1.65 -0.97
C TRP A 297 -3.11 1.69 -1.96
N LEU A 298 -2.97 1.07 -3.14
CA LEU A 298 -4.04 1.01 -4.14
C LEU A 298 -5.24 0.21 -3.64
N TYR A 299 -5.00 -0.86 -2.88
CA TYR A 299 -6.04 -1.65 -2.23
C TYR A 299 -6.79 -0.84 -1.17
N GLU A 300 -6.08 -0.19 -0.25
CA GLU A 300 -6.67 0.67 0.80
C GLU A 300 -7.50 1.84 0.23
N HIS A 301 -7.14 2.35 -0.95
CA HIS A 301 -7.85 3.45 -1.61
C HIS A 301 -8.91 2.99 -2.63
N ASN A 302 -9.30 1.71 -2.62
CA ASN A 302 -10.29 1.11 -3.52
C ASN A 302 -10.00 1.34 -5.02
N GLN A 303 -8.72 1.32 -5.44
CA GLN A 303 -8.31 1.47 -6.84
C GLN A 303 -7.98 0.12 -7.49
N MET A 304 -8.86 -0.86 -7.28
CA MET A 304 -8.69 -2.25 -7.71
C MET A 304 -8.57 -2.38 -9.23
N ASP A 305 -9.34 -1.60 -9.99
CA ASP A 305 -9.28 -1.59 -11.46
C ASP A 305 -7.86 -1.33 -11.98
N LYS A 306 -7.14 -0.40 -11.33
CA LYS A 306 -5.76 -0.08 -11.70
C LYS A 306 -4.82 -1.22 -11.36
N ILE A 307 -5.00 -1.89 -10.22
CA ILE A 307 -4.17 -3.05 -9.86
C ILE A 307 -4.31 -4.14 -10.92
N LEU A 308 -5.53 -4.39 -11.42
CA LEU A 308 -5.75 -5.37 -12.49
C LEU A 308 -5.02 -4.99 -13.78
N GLU A 309 -4.80 -3.69 -14.06
CA GLU A 309 -4.16 -3.21 -15.30
C GLU A 309 -2.64 -3.38 -15.25
N ILE A 310 -2.08 -3.44 -14.04
CA ILE A 310 -0.65 -3.56 -13.81
C ILE A 310 -0.19 -4.97 -14.16
N LYS A 311 0.65 -5.06 -15.19
CA LYS A 311 1.38 -6.29 -15.52
C LYS A 311 2.73 -6.28 -14.79
N SER A 312 2.78 -6.89 -13.62
CA SER A 312 4.02 -6.99 -12.83
C SER A 312 4.25 -8.42 -12.34
N LYS A 313 5.52 -8.82 -12.31
CA LYS A 313 5.96 -10.15 -11.83
C LYS A 313 5.73 -10.33 -10.32
N TYR A 314 5.63 -9.24 -9.57
CA TYR A 314 5.50 -9.27 -8.10
C TYR A 314 4.04 -9.30 -7.64
N LEU A 315 3.08 -8.99 -8.53
CA LEU A 315 1.68 -8.85 -8.16
C LEU A 315 1.05 -10.18 -7.73
N GLU A 316 1.41 -11.29 -8.38
CA GLU A 316 0.89 -12.62 -8.03
C GLU A 316 1.35 -13.05 -6.62
N SER A 317 2.64 -12.90 -6.31
CA SER A 317 3.19 -13.23 -5.00
C SER A 317 2.55 -12.40 -3.90
N TYR A 318 2.39 -11.09 -4.13
CA TYR A 318 1.71 -10.18 -3.22
C TYR A 318 0.26 -10.61 -2.93
N LEU A 319 -0.53 -10.91 -3.97
CA LEU A 319 -1.93 -11.28 -3.79
C LEU A 319 -2.07 -12.62 -3.07
N LYS A 320 -1.19 -13.60 -3.35
CA LYS A 320 -1.15 -14.87 -2.63
C LYS A 320 -0.84 -14.67 -1.14
N GLU A 321 0.21 -13.91 -0.83
CA GLU A 321 0.59 -13.59 0.55
C GLU A 321 -0.55 -12.87 1.28
N LYS A 322 -1.16 -11.85 0.66
CA LYS A 322 -2.28 -11.10 1.27
C LYS A 322 -3.53 -11.94 1.49
N THR A 323 -3.83 -12.85 0.59
CA THR A 323 -4.95 -13.77 0.73
C THR A 323 -4.71 -14.77 1.86
N SER A 324 -3.45 -15.19 2.09
CA SER A 324 -3.09 -16.06 3.21
C SER A 324 -3.00 -15.34 4.55
N GLU A 325 -2.59 -14.07 4.58
CA GLU A 325 -2.57 -13.25 5.80
C GLU A 325 -3.97 -12.91 6.29
N ILE A 326 -4.86 -12.56 5.35
CA ILE A 326 -6.24 -12.17 5.63
C ILE A 326 -7.12 -13.37 5.29
N ASN A 327 -7.11 -14.38 6.18
CA ASN A 327 -7.77 -15.69 6.03
C ASN A 327 -9.25 -15.64 5.57
N ASP A 328 -9.91 -14.48 5.60
CA ASP A 328 -11.35 -14.34 5.33
C ASP A 328 -11.74 -13.22 4.35
N SER A 329 -10.82 -12.60 3.60
CA SER A 329 -11.26 -11.60 2.62
C SER A 329 -11.74 -12.24 1.32
N ILE A 330 -13.03 -12.59 1.27
CA ILE A 330 -13.74 -12.98 0.04
C ILE A 330 -13.47 -11.97 -1.08
N ALA A 331 -13.40 -10.68 -0.76
CA ALA A 331 -13.10 -9.61 -1.71
C ALA A 331 -11.70 -9.73 -2.36
N LEU A 332 -10.68 -10.16 -1.60
CA LEU A 332 -9.33 -10.40 -2.14
C LEU A 332 -9.27 -11.65 -3.01
N MET A 333 -9.96 -12.72 -2.61
CA MET A 333 -10.06 -13.93 -3.44
C MET A 333 -10.84 -13.66 -4.73
N ASP A 334 -11.92 -12.87 -4.63
CA ASP A 334 -12.66 -12.38 -5.79
C ASP A 334 -11.70 -11.65 -6.74
N PHE A 335 -10.94 -10.70 -6.21
CA PHE A 335 -9.95 -9.96 -6.98
C PHE A 335 -8.87 -10.85 -7.63
N LEU A 336 -8.37 -11.85 -6.91
CA LEU A 336 -7.31 -12.73 -7.36
C LEU A 336 -7.75 -13.60 -8.55
N TRP A 337 -8.98 -14.12 -8.55
CA TRP A 337 -9.45 -14.87 -9.73
C TRP A 337 -9.69 -13.96 -10.93
N LEU A 338 -10.19 -12.73 -10.74
CA LEU A 338 -10.29 -11.72 -11.82
C LEU A 338 -8.91 -11.44 -12.45
N TYR A 339 -7.88 -11.31 -11.62
CA TYR A 339 -6.51 -11.11 -12.07
C TYR A 339 -6.02 -12.27 -12.95
N TYR A 340 -6.24 -13.52 -12.52
CA TYR A 340 -5.84 -14.70 -13.30
C TYR A 340 -6.61 -14.83 -14.61
N GLU A 341 -7.93 -14.58 -14.61
CA GLU A 341 -8.76 -14.59 -15.82
C GLU A 341 -8.22 -13.60 -16.84
N ARG A 342 -7.89 -12.38 -16.41
CA ARG A 342 -7.39 -11.31 -17.30
C ARG A 342 -5.99 -11.57 -17.85
N ASN A 343 -5.17 -12.32 -17.12
CA ASN A 343 -3.84 -12.72 -17.55
C ASN A 343 -3.81 -14.07 -18.29
N GLY A 344 -4.96 -14.69 -18.54
CA GLY A 344 -5.07 -15.97 -19.27
C GLY A 344 -4.69 -17.21 -18.46
N HIS A 345 -4.50 -17.09 -17.14
CA HIS A 345 -4.18 -18.21 -16.24
C HIS A 345 -5.46 -18.89 -15.74
N PHE A 346 -6.27 -19.43 -16.65
CA PHE A 346 -7.62 -19.90 -16.34
C PHE A 346 -7.68 -21.06 -15.32
N SER A 347 -6.68 -21.95 -15.32
CA SER A 347 -6.63 -23.06 -14.35
C SER A 347 -6.48 -22.58 -12.91
N ALA A 348 -5.62 -21.59 -12.66
CA ALA A 348 -5.45 -20.98 -11.34
C ALA A 348 -6.70 -20.20 -10.91
N ALA A 349 -7.35 -19.49 -11.86
CA ALA A 349 -8.62 -18.82 -11.60
C ALA A 349 -9.72 -19.81 -11.17
N ALA A 350 -9.86 -20.92 -11.89
CA ALA A 350 -10.85 -21.95 -11.59
C ALA A 350 -10.61 -22.61 -10.22
N GLN A 351 -9.36 -22.85 -9.83
CA GLN A 351 -9.03 -23.38 -8.50
C GLN A 351 -9.45 -22.43 -7.37
N ILE A 352 -9.29 -21.12 -7.55
CA ILE A 352 -9.71 -20.13 -6.55
C ILE A 352 -11.22 -20.03 -6.47
N LEU A 353 -11.90 -20.02 -7.62
CA LEU A 353 -13.37 -20.03 -7.68
C LEU A 353 -13.95 -21.28 -7.02
N ALA A 354 -13.33 -22.44 -7.19
CA ALA A 354 -13.72 -23.68 -6.52
C ALA A 354 -13.56 -23.57 -4.99
N LYS A 355 -12.42 -23.04 -4.52
CA LYS A 355 -12.20 -22.78 -3.09
C LYS A 355 -13.24 -21.81 -2.52
N LEU A 356 -13.54 -20.72 -3.23
CA LEU A 356 -14.57 -19.74 -2.84
C LEU A 356 -15.95 -20.38 -2.74
N ALA A 357 -16.30 -21.28 -3.66
CA ALA A 357 -17.57 -22.00 -3.62
C ALA A 357 -17.64 -22.99 -2.45
N GLU A 358 -16.53 -23.62 -2.07
CA GLU A 358 -16.43 -24.61 -0.99
C GLU A 358 -16.27 -23.99 0.40
N GLN A 359 -15.97 -22.69 0.51
CA GLN A 359 -15.79 -22.05 1.81
C GLN A 359 -17.07 -22.04 2.64
N ASN A 360 -16.92 -22.47 3.89
CA ASN A 360 -17.96 -22.45 4.91
C ASN A 360 -18.11 -21.03 5.46
N SER A 361 -19.03 -20.27 4.91
CA SER A 361 -19.31 -18.90 5.36
C SER A 361 -20.79 -18.56 5.18
N ASN A 362 -21.30 -17.72 6.07
CA ASN A 362 -22.64 -17.14 5.93
C ASN A 362 -22.64 -15.88 5.04
N GLU A 363 -21.46 -15.41 4.62
CA GLU A 363 -21.29 -14.22 3.78
C GLU A 363 -21.55 -14.51 2.29
N ILE A 364 -21.36 -15.77 1.86
CA ILE A 364 -21.56 -16.19 0.47
C ILE A 364 -22.89 -16.95 0.35
N PRO A 365 -23.94 -16.34 -0.20
CA PRO A 365 -25.21 -17.02 -0.44
C PRO A 365 -25.06 -18.10 -1.53
N LEU A 366 -25.95 -19.09 -1.51
CA LEU A 366 -25.85 -20.25 -2.41
C LEU A 366 -25.87 -19.87 -3.90
N TYR A 367 -26.59 -18.80 -4.29
CA TYR A 367 -26.62 -18.36 -5.69
C TYR A 367 -25.23 -17.88 -6.16
N LYS A 368 -24.47 -17.19 -5.29
CA LYS A 368 -23.13 -16.69 -5.60
C LYS A 368 -22.13 -17.86 -5.69
N ARG A 369 -22.31 -18.91 -4.87
CA ARG A 369 -21.52 -20.16 -5.01
C ARG A 369 -21.77 -20.84 -6.35
N ILE A 370 -23.02 -20.91 -6.81
CA ILE A 370 -23.35 -21.45 -8.14
C ILE A 370 -22.73 -20.59 -9.24
N GLU A 371 -22.73 -19.26 -9.08
CA GLU A 371 -22.06 -18.35 -10.00
C GLU A 371 -20.56 -18.65 -10.07
N TYR A 372 -19.88 -18.78 -8.92
CA TYR A 372 -18.45 -19.14 -8.86
C TYR A 372 -18.15 -20.47 -9.55
N LEU A 373 -18.93 -21.53 -9.27
CA LEU A 373 -18.78 -22.82 -9.94
C LEU A 373 -19.01 -22.70 -11.45
N SER A 374 -20.04 -21.96 -11.87
CA SER A 374 -20.33 -21.75 -13.29
C SER A 374 -19.17 -21.05 -14.01
N ARG A 375 -18.57 -20.05 -13.37
CA ARG A 375 -17.43 -19.32 -13.92
C ARG A 375 -16.15 -20.15 -13.90
N ALA A 376 -15.94 -20.98 -12.88
CA ALA A 376 -14.84 -21.93 -12.83
C ALA A 376 -14.90 -22.91 -14.01
N ILE A 377 -16.10 -23.44 -14.32
CA ILE A 377 -16.34 -24.30 -15.49
C ILE A 377 -16.02 -23.58 -16.79
N VAL A 378 -16.45 -22.32 -16.95
CA VAL A 378 -16.14 -21.51 -18.14
C VAL A 378 -14.63 -21.31 -18.28
N CYS A 379 -13.92 -20.96 -17.21
CA CYS A 379 -12.46 -20.83 -17.19
C CYS A 379 -11.76 -22.14 -17.58
N MET A 380 -12.22 -23.28 -17.06
CA MET A 380 -11.66 -24.58 -17.42
C MET A 380 -11.91 -24.94 -18.89
N LYS A 381 -13.09 -24.61 -19.43
CA LYS A 381 -13.44 -24.82 -20.84
C LYS A 381 -12.72 -23.86 -21.79
N SER A 382 -12.35 -22.67 -21.33
CA SER A 382 -11.57 -21.69 -22.11
C SER A 382 -10.08 -22.00 -22.14
N LEU A 383 -9.63 -23.04 -21.44
CA LEU A 383 -8.23 -23.48 -21.47
C LEU A 383 -7.92 -24.01 -22.89
N ASP A 384 -7.00 -23.34 -23.58
CA ASP A 384 -6.66 -23.67 -24.96
C ASP A 384 -6.03 -25.08 -25.00
N ALA A 385 -6.67 -26.03 -25.68
CA ALA A 385 -6.27 -27.45 -25.68
C ALA A 385 -4.82 -27.67 -26.16
N ARG A 386 -4.21 -26.68 -26.82
CA ARG A 386 -2.83 -26.67 -27.31
C ARG A 386 -1.78 -26.26 -26.27
N LEU A 387 -2.16 -25.59 -25.19
CA LEU A 387 -1.25 -25.14 -24.11
C LEU A 387 -1.10 -26.19 -22.99
N ILE A 388 -1.88 -27.25 -23.05
CA ILE A 388 -1.94 -28.29 -22.03
C ILE A 388 -0.96 -29.39 -22.45
N THR A 389 0.04 -29.68 -21.62
CA THR A 389 0.90 -30.85 -21.86
C THR A 389 0.08 -32.12 -21.67
N ASN A 390 0.34 -33.17 -22.46
CA ASN A 390 -0.48 -34.40 -22.45
C ASN A 390 -0.69 -35.03 -21.06
N SER A 391 0.17 -34.75 -20.08
CA SER A 391 0.04 -35.18 -18.68
C SER A 391 -0.89 -34.30 -17.84
N SER A 392 -0.98 -32.99 -18.08
CA SER A 392 -1.86 -32.10 -17.31
C SER A 392 -3.29 -32.07 -17.84
N PHE A 393 -3.53 -32.59 -19.05
CA PHE A 393 -4.87 -32.68 -19.64
C PHE A 393 -5.78 -33.63 -18.87
N GLY A 394 -5.25 -34.76 -18.39
CA GLY A 394 -5.99 -35.70 -17.55
C GLY A 394 -6.47 -35.06 -16.24
N SER A 395 -5.56 -34.37 -15.53
CA SER A 395 -5.89 -33.69 -14.27
C SER A 395 -6.85 -32.50 -14.47
N ALA A 396 -6.72 -31.76 -15.56
CA ALA A 396 -7.63 -30.65 -15.87
C ALA A 396 -9.05 -31.15 -16.25
N GLY A 397 -9.14 -32.25 -16.98
CA GLY A 397 -10.42 -32.89 -17.33
C GLY A 397 -11.13 -33.50 -16.12
N GLU A 398 -10.38 -34.17 -15.24
CA GLU A 398 -10.91 -34.69 -13.97
C GLU A 398 -11.44 -33.56 -13.08
N PHE A 399 -10.67 -32.48 -12.94
CA PHE A 399 -11.11 -31.31 -12.17
C PHE A 399 -12.35 -30.65 -12.78
N LEU A 400 -12.47 -30.57 -14.11
CA LEU A 400 -13.67 -30.09 -14.79
C LEU A 400 -14.88 -30.96 -14.46
N HIS A 401 -14.74 -32.29 -14.51
CA HIS A 401 -15.82 -33.22 -14.16
C HIS A 401 -16.27 -33.01 -12.72
N THR A 402 -15.33 -32.88 -11.78
CA THR A 402 -15.65 -32.58 -10.37
C THR A 402 -16.43 -31.27 -10.22
N LEU A 403 -16.09 -30.23 -11.00
CA LEU A 403 -16.85 -28.97 -10.98
C LEU A 403 -18.25 -29.11 -11.57
N GLU A 404 -18.41 -29.92 -12.62
CA GLU A 404 -19.71 -30.20 -13.25
C GLU A 404 -20.63 -30.97 -12.31
N GLU A 405 -20.13 -32.00 -11.61
CA GLU A 405 -20.89 -32.69 -10.55
C GLU A 405 -21.29 -31.72 -9.43
N LYS A 406 -20.35 -30.89 -8.95
CA LYS A 406 -20.61 -29.94 -7.86
C LYS A 406 -21.67 -28.91 -8.21
N ILE A 407 -21.67 -28.38 -9.44
CA ILE A 407 -22.69 -27.40 -9.83
C ILE A 407 -24.08 -28.05 -9.94
N GLU A 408 -24.17 -29.32 -10.33
CA GLU A 408 -25.44 -30.06 -10.34
C GLU A 408 -26.00 -30.24 -8.93
N VAL A 409 -25.17 -30.69 -7.99
CA VAL A 409 -25.55 -30.81 -6.57
C VAL A 409 -25.95 -29.45 -5.99
N ALA A 410 -25.19 -28.38 -6.28
CA ALA A 410 -25.50 -27.03 -5.82
C ALA A 410 -26.84 -26.50 -6.39
N ARG A 411 -27.18 -26.84 -7.63
CA ARG A 411 -28.48 -26.49 -8.24
C ARG A 411 -29.64 -27.24 -7.58
N ILE A 412 -29.44 -28.50 -7.21
CA ILE A 412 -30.43 -29.27 -6.45
C ILE A 412 -30.61 -28.65 -5.05
N GLN A 413 -29.51 -28.29 -4.39
CA GLN A 413 -29.53 -27.57 -3.11
C GLN A 413 -30.30 -26.24 -3.21
N MET A 414 -30.16 -25.50 -4.31
CA MET A 414 -30.92 -24.27 -4.57
C MET A 414 -32.41 -24.54 -4.79
N GLN A 415 -32.77 -25.63 -5.45
CA GLN A 415 -34.18 -26.03 -5.61
C GLN A 415 -34.82 -26.44 -4.28
N LEU A 416 -34.07 -27.12 -3.40
CA LEU A 416 -34.50 -27.41 -2.04
C LEU A 416 -34.74 -26.11 -1.26
N LEU A 417 -33.80 -25.19 -1.28
CA LEU A 417 -33.92 -23.88 -0.62
C LEU A 417 -35.16 -23.12 -1.10
N ASN A 418 -35.34 -22.98 -2.42
CA ASN A 418 -36.52 -22.33 -3.01
C ASN A 418 -37.85 -23.02 -2.64
N SER A 419 -37.83 -24.35 -2.49
CA SER A 419 -39.03 -25.12 -2.10
C SER A 419 -39.37 -24.92 -0.63
N LEU A 420 -38.36 -24.86 0.24
CA LEU A 420 -38.53 -24.57 1.67
C LEU A 420 -39.02 -23.15 1.91
N GLU A 421 -38.50 -22.17 1.18
CA GLU A 421 -38.97 -20.77 1.25
C GLU A 421 -40.44 -20.62 0.83
N LYS A 422 -40.90 -21.43 -0.13
CA LYS A 422 -42.31 -21.45 -0.58
C LYS A 422 -43.25 -22.13 0.42
N LEU A 423 -42.83 -23.26 0.98
CA LEU A 423 -43.67 -24.09 1.86
C LEU A 423 -43.69 -23.60 3.32
N LYS A 424 -42.61 -22.96 3.77
CA LYS A 424 -42.40 -22.49 5.16
C LYS A 424 -42.81 -23.51 6.25
N PRO A 425 -42.28 -24.75 6.21
CA PRO A 425 -42.55 -25.77 7.22
C PRO A 425 -41.97 -25.37 8.61
N PRO A 426 -42.35 -26.02 9.72
CA PRO A 426 -41.68 -25.83 11.01
C PRO A 426 -40.17 -26.12 10.88
N HIS A 427 -39.34 -25.34 11.58
CA HIS A 427 -37.86 -25.38 11.50
C HIS A 427 -37.24 -24.98 10.14
N TYR A 428 -37.99 -24.31 9.24
CA TYR A 428 -37.46 -23.90 7.93
C TYR A 428 -36.30 -22.88 8.00
N GLU A 429 -36.24 -22.04 9.04
CA GLU A 429 -35.20 -20.99 9.18
C GLU A 429 -33.80 -21.59 9.42
N GLU A 430 -33.71 -22.59 10.31
CA GLU A 430 -32.47 -23.34 10.55
C GLU A 430 -32.03 -24.09 9.29
N ALA A 431 -32.99 -24.69 8.58
CA ALA A 431 -32.72 -25.40 7.33
C ALA A 431 -32.19 -24.46 6.23
N ILE A 432 -32.78 -23.27 6.06
CA ILE A 432 -32.30 -22.26 5.09
C ILE A 432 -30.89 -21.79 5.45
N GLN A 433 -30.60 -21.59 6.74
CA GLN A 433 -29.27 -21.18 7.18
C GLN A 433 -28.23 -22.26 6.84
N MET A 434 -28.51 -23.52 7.14
CA MET A 434 -27.61 -24.63 6.81
C MET A 434 -27.41 -24.79 5.30
N LEU A 435 -28.48 -24.67 4.51
CA LEU A 435 -28.40 -24.72 3.04
C LEU A 435 -27.63 -23.53 2.43
N ASN A 436 -27.56 -22.38 3.12
CA ASN A 436 -26.78 -21.23 2.68
C ASN A 436 -25.36 -21.20 3.25
N GLN A 437 -24.99 -22.06 4.20
CA GLN A 437 -23.69 -21.99 4.87
C GLN A 437 -22.57 -22.69 4.09
N GLN A 438 -22.87 -23.79 3.40
CA GLN A 438 -21.87 -24.58 2.67
C GLN A 438 -22.53 -25.40 1.55
N LEU A 439 -21.72 -25.92 0.62
CA LEU A 439 -22.16 -26.94 -0.34
C LEU A 439 -22.27 -28.29 0.38
N LEU A 440 -23.45 -28.91 0.30
CA LEU A 440 -23.73 -30.18 0.97
C LEU A 440 -23.61 -31.35 0.00
N ASN A 441 -23.30 -32.52 0.54
CA ASN A 441 -23.27 -33.75 -0.24
C ASN A 441 -24.69 -34.26 -0.50
N VAL A 442 -24.85 -35.02 -1.59
CA VAL A 442 -26.10 -35.68 -2.04
C VAL A 442 -26.82 -36.40 -0.89
N THR A 443 -26.10 -37.18 -0.08
CA THR A 443 -26.67 -37.94 1.04
C THR A 443 -27.28 -37.04 2.11
N SER A 444 -26.59 -35.96 2.49
CA SER A 444 -27.08 -34.99 3.46
C SER A 444 -28.29 -34.23 2.92
N LEU A 445 -28.25 -33.82 1.64
CA LEU A 445 -29.40 -33.19 0.98
C LEU A 445 -30.64 -34.09 0.99
N TYR A 446 -30.45 -35.40 0.85
CA TYR A 446 -31.55 -36.36 0.92
C TYR A 446 -32.08 -36.54 2.34
N GLN A 447 -31.23 -36.94 3.28
CA GLN A 447 -31.61 -37.37 4.64
C GLN A 447 -32.02 -36.21 5.53
N ASP A 448 -31.34 -35.06 5.44
CA ASP A 448 -31.54 -33.95 6.37
C ASP A 448 -32.58 -32.95 5.85
N PHE A 449 -32.87 -32.95 4.54
CA PHE A 449 -33.76 -31.97 3.92
C PHE A 449 -34.86 -32.60 3.05
N ALA A 450 -34.50 -33.38 2.02
CA ALA A 450 -35.49 -33.83 1.05
C ALA A 450 -36.53 -34.80 1.65
N GLU A 451 -36.10 -35.72 2.51
CA GLU A 451 -36.97 -36.68 3.21
C GLU A 451 -37.81 -36.04 4.34
N PRO A 452 -37.22 -35.30 5.31
CA PRO A 452 -37.98 -34.72 6.43
C PRO A 452 -39.05 -33.71 5.98
N PHE A 453 -38.76 -32.94 4.93
CA PHE A 453 -39.70 -31.94 4.39
C PHE A 453 -40.61 -32.49 3.29
N GLN A 454 -40.56 -33.79 2.99
CA GLN A 454 -41.39 -34.46 1.98
C GLN A 454 -41.31 -33.78 0.59
N LEU A 455 -40.09 -33.40 0.20
CA LEU A 455 -39.78 -32.76 -1.08
C LEU A 455 -39.48 -33.80 -2.15
N TYR A 456 -40.50 -34.58 -2.53
CA TYR A 456 -40.39 -35.72 -3.44
C TYR A 456 -39.75 -35.37 -4.81
N GLU A 457 -39.98 -34.16 -5.33
CA GLU A 457 -39.36 -33.72 -6.60
C GLU A 457 -37.83 -33.60 -6.48
N CYS A 458 -37.36 -33.05 -5.36
CA CYS A 458 -35.94 -32.95 -5.07
C CYS A 458 -35.35 -34.33 -4.78
N GLN A 459 -36.09 -35.23 -4.11
CA GLN A 459 -35.65 -36.62 -3.90
C GLN A 459 -35.34 -37.33 -5.22
N LEU A 460 -36.23 -37.24 -6.23
CA LEU A 460 -35.97 -37.83 -7.55
C LEU A 460 -34.72 -37.25 -8.21
N LYS A 461 -34.53 -35.93 -8.17
CA LYS A 461 -33.35 -35.27 -8.75
C LYS A 461 -32.05 -35.67 -8.05
N ILE A 462 -32.09 -35.80 -6.72
CA ILE A 462 -30.95 -36.28 -5.92
C ILE A 462 -30.61 -37.73 -6.31
N LEU A 463 -31.60 -38.62 -6.40
CA LEU A 463 -31.39 -40.02 -6.80
C LEU A 463 -30.83 -40.15 -8.22
N HIS A 464 -31.34 -39.34 -9.16
CA HIS A 464 -30.82 -39.29 -10.51
C HIS A 464 -29.37 -38.80 -10.56
N CYS A 465 -29.06 -37.71 -9.84
CA CYS A 465 -27.69 -37.18 -9.73
C CYS A 465 -26.72 -38.17 -9.07
N ALA A 466 -27.20 -39.00 -8.14
CA ALA A 466 -26.40 -40.01 -7.45
C ALA A 466 -26.21 -41.31 -8.24
N GLY A 467 -26.94 -41.51 -9.34
CA GLY A 467 -27.00 -42.79 -10.05
C GLY A 467 -27.57 -43.93 -9.18
N HIS A 468 -28.52 -43.63 -8.29
CA HIS A 468 -29.05 -44.62 -7.35
C HIS A 468 -30.25 -45.40 -7.94
N ASP A 469 -30.02 -46.66 -8.31
CA ASP A 469 -30.97 -47.50 -9.05
C ASP A 469 -31.86 -48.39 -8.15
N ASP A 470 -32.56 -47.82 -7.16
CA ASP A 470 -33.59 -48.54 -6.40
C ASP A 470 -34.98 -48.28 -6.99
N ILE A 471 -35.42 -49.22 -7.84
CA ILE A 471 -36.71 -49.16 -8.54
C ILE A 471 -37.88 -49.03 -7.55
N SER A 472 -37.81 -49.71 -6.41
CA SER A 472 -38.91 -49.70 -5.44
C SER A 472 -39.06 -48.35 -4.73
N LEU A 473 -37.93 -47.72 -4.40
CA LEU A 473 -37.88 -46.38 -3.84
C LEU A 473 -38.36 -45.35 -4.87
N ILE A 474 -37.85 -45.42 -6.11
CA ILE A 474 -38.23 -44.51 -7.20
C ILE A 474 -39.73 -44.60 -7.48
N GLU A 475 -40.31 -45.81 -7.57
CA GLU A 475 -41.75 -46.00 -7.74
C GLU A 475 -42.55 -45.39 -6.60
N ASN A 476 -42.12 -45.57 -5.35
CA ASN A 476 -42.80 -45.00 -4.19
C ASN A 476 -42.77 -43.46 -4.20
N ILE A 477 -41.63 -42.85 -4.57
CA ILE A 477 -41.50 -41.40 -4.69
C ILE A 477 -42.43 -40.87 -5.80
N TRP A 478 -42.46 -41.53 -6.96
CA TRP A 478 -43.38 -41.18 -8.04
C TRP A 478 -44.86 -41.28 -7.63
N ARG A 479 -45.24 -42.34 -6.91
CA ARG A 479 -46.60 -42.47 -6.36
C ARG A 479 -46.94 -41.30 -5.44
N ASN A 480 -46.02 -40.91 -4.55
CA ASN A 480 -46.22 -39.78 -3.65
C ASN A 480 -46.33 -38.44 -4.38
N ILE A 481 -45.55 -38.20 -5.45
CA ILE A 481 -45.67 -37.00 -6.30
C ILE A 481 -47.05 -36.96 -6.96
N LEU A 482 -47.46 -38.07 -7.58
CA LEU A 482 -48.75 -38.17 -8.25
C LEU A 482 -49.91 -37.99 -7.27
N ASP A 483 -49.85 -38.61 -6.09
CA ASP A 483 -50.87 -38.46 -5.06
C ASP A 483 -50.96 -37.02 -4.54
N LYS A 484 -49.82 -36.33 -4.37
CA LYS A 484 -49.77 -34.92 -3.95
C LYS A 484 -50.39 -33.99 -5.00
N GLU A 485 -50.07 -34.19 -6.28
CA GLU A 485 -50.66 -33.42 -7.39
C GLU A 485 -52.14 -33.74 -7.61
N LEU A 486 -52.54 -35.00 -7.49
CA LEU A 486 -53.95 -35.38 -7.58
C LEU A 486 -54.79 -34.77 -6.46
N ARG A 487 -54.21 -34.57 -5.26
CA ARG A 487 -54.85 -33.86 -4.15
C ARG A 487 -54.95 -32.36 -4.40
N SER A 488 -53.92 -31.72 -4.97
CA SER A 488 -53.92 -30.28 -5.22
C SER A 488 -54.90 -29.87 -6.33
N ILE A 489 -55.08 -30.73 -7.34
CA ILE A 489 -55.93 -30.42 -8.52
C ILE A 489 -57.35 -31.03 -8.40
N ARG A 490 -57.72 -31.54 -7.22
CA ARG A 490 -59.01 -32.26 -7.00
C ARG A 490 -60.25 -31.42 -7.29
N THR A 491 -60.14 -30.09 -7.21
CA THR A 491 -61.24 -29.13 -7.39
C THR A 491 -61.35 -28.54 -8.80
N VAL A 492 -60.41 -28.86 -9.71
CA VAL A 492 -60.34 -28.27 -11.06
C VAL A 492 -60.98 -29.19 -12.09
N ASP A 493 -61.43 -28.63 -13.22
CA ASP A 493 -62.01 -29.39 -14.33
C ASP A 493 -61.06 -30.48 -14.88
N VAL A 494 -61.64 -31.54 -15.45
CA VAL A 494 -60.94 -32.76 -15.90
C VAL A 494 -59.91 -32.45 -16.99
N GLN A 495 -60.23 -31.54 -17.91
CA GLN A 495 -59.31 -31.16 -18.99
C GLN A 495 -58.09 -30.41 -18.45
N THR A 496 -58.31 -29.46 -17.54
CA THR A 496 -57.24 -28.69 -16.89
C THR A 496 -56.35 -29.58 -16.02
N ARG A 497 -56.94 -30.57 -15.33
CA ARG A 497 -56.22 -31.62 -14.60
C ARG A 497 -55.26 -32.39 -15.48
N GLN A 498 -55.74 -32.88 -16.63
CA GLN A 498 -54.89 -33.64 -17.56
C GLN A 498 -53.74 -32.79 -18.11
N THR A 499 -53.98 -31.52 -18.41
CA THR A 499 -52.92 -30.60 -18.86
C THR A 499 -51.90 -30.30 -17.77
N LEU A 500 -52.33 -30.08 -16.52
CA LEU A 500 -51.43 -29.78 -15.40
C LEU A 500 -50.56 -31.00 -15.06
N LEU A 501 -51.14 -32.21 -14.98
CA LEU A 501 -50.38 -33.45 -14.79
C LEU A 501 -49.39 -33.71 -15.93
N ARG A 502 -49.82 -33.51 -17.18
CA ARG A 502 -48.94 -33.67 -18.36
C ARG A 502 -47.78 -32.67 -18.33
N ASN A 503 -48.04 -31.41 -17.97
CA ASN A 503 -47.00 -30.40 -17.87
C ASN A 503 -46.05 -30.71 -16.73
N LYS A 504 -46.56 -31.19 -15.59
CA LYS A 504 -45.76 -31.56 -14.43
C LYS A 504 -44.83 -32.74 -14.73
N ILE A 505 -45.31 -33.78 -15.41
CA ILE A 505 -44.49 -34.91 -15.84
C ILE A 505 -43.41 -34.49 -16.85
N LYS A 506 -43.66 -33.47 -17.68
CA LYS A 506 -42.67 -32.92 -18.63
C LYS A 506 -41.58 -32.07 -17.97
N GLU A 507 -41.79 -31.59 -16.74
CA GLU A 507 -40.77 -30.83 -15.98
C GLU A 507 -39.73 -31.74 -15.33
N PHE A 508 -40.03 -33.04 -15.20
CA PHE A 508 -39.11 -34.09 -14.78
C PHE A 508 -38.41 -34.71 -15.98
#